data_AF-A0A846X6R9-F1
#
_entry.id   AF-A0A846X6R9-F1
#
_cell.length_a   1.000
_cell.length_b   1.000
_cell.length_c   1.000
_cell.angle_alpha   90.00
_cell.angle_beta   90.00
_cell.angle_gamma   90.00
#
_symmetry.space_group_name_H-M   'P 1'
#
loop_
_entity.id
_entity.type
_entity.pdbx_description
1 polymer ?
#
loop_
_entity_poly.entity_id
_entity_poly.type
_entity_poly.pdbx_seq_one_letter_code
_entity_poly.pdbx_strand_id
1 'polypeptide(L)'
;MRNWQVKRGVRGDVRFVSKMDPEEVGLVRSLVGSLIELFDEREDSAPHDELAELTGLRTGHSEPPPETVLRRLLPDFYRPDANAPGAEDAPSGEFAKDLNGALRSLNEPEVIDAKRAAAQTVLATLPERAGTVTLTESEAQDWLTCVNDLRLALGTLLGITADLPDGPSSDDPTRAGHVDVYHWLSALLDVLVSVMLEREPE
;
A
#
# COMPACT_ATOMS: atom_id res chain seq x y z
N MET A 1 1.30 -22.57 1.10
CA MET A 1 2.12 -21.41 1.50
C MET A 1 2.38 -21.51 2.99
N ARG A 2 3.61 -21.23 3.45
CA ARG A 2 3.99 -21.45 4.86
C ARG A 2 3.28 -20.46 5.77
N ASN A 3 2.77 -20.99 6.89
CA ASN A 3 1.85 -20.29 7.79
C ASN A 3 2.63 -19.32 8.68
N TRP A 4 2.23 -18.05 8.68
CA TRP A 4 2.53 -17.17 9.80
C TRP A 4 2.07 -17.84 11.10
N GLN A 5 2.91 -17.77 12.14
CA GLN A 5 2.63 -18.37 13.43
C GLN A 5 2.58 -17.30 14.51
N VAL A 6 1.55 -17.34 15.36
CA VAL A 6 1.50 -16.53 16.57
C VAL A 6 2.37 -17.20 17.64
N LYS A 7 3.37 -16.47 18.14
CA LYS A 7 4.12 -16.84 19.34
C LYS A 7 3.80 -15.87 20.46
N ARG A 8 3.46 -16.41 21.63
CA ARG A 8 3.24 -15.62 22.85
C ARG A 8 4.49 -15.71 23.72
N GLY A 9 5.06 -14.56 24.05
CA GLY A 9 6.16 -14.44 24.98
C GLY A 9 5.71 -14.62 26.43
N VAL A 10 6.67 -14.87 27.32
CA VAL A 10 6.42 -15.10 28.76
C VAL A 10 5.73 -13.91 29.44
N ARG A 11 5.87 -12.70 28.89
CA ARG A 11 5.25 -11.46 29.40
C ARG A 11 3.93 -11.09 28.72
N GLY A 12 3.39 -11.95 27.85
CA GLY A 12 2.16 -11.68 27.10
C GLY A 12 2.37 -11.00 25.74
N ASP A 13 3.61 -10.59 25.42
CA ASP A 13 3.94 -10.00 24.12
C ASP A 13 3.68 -11.01 22.99
N VAL A 14 2.94 -10.58 21.97
CA VAL A 14 2.67 -11.40 20.79
C VAL A 14 3.64 -11.07 19.68
N ARG A 15 4.07 -12.13 18.99
CA ARG A 15 4.93 -12.09 17.82
C ARG A 15 4.35 -12.91 16.68
N PHE A 16 4.42 -12.38 15.47
CA PHE A 16 4.05 -13.05 14.25
C PHE A 16 5.33 -13.54 13.57
N VAL A 17 5.42 -14.84 13.31
CA VAL A 17 6.66 -15.45 12.85
C VAL A 17 6.42 -16.22 11.57
N SER A 18 7.21 -15.94 10.54
CA SER A 18 7.22 -16.70 9.30
C SER A 18 8.64 -16.98 8.82
N LYS A 19 8.81 -18.01 8.00
CA LYS A 19 10.09 -18.29 7.32
C LYS A 19 9.98 -17.86 5.88
N MET A 20 10.95 -17.09 5.41
CA MET A 20 11.07 -16.69 4.02
C MET A 20 12.33 -17.28 3.38
N ASP A 21 12.19 -17.74 2.16
CA ASP A 21 13.29 -18.22 1.33
C ASP A 21 13.98 -17.06 0.56
N PRO A 22 15.12 -17.32 -0.12
CA PRO A 22 15.85 -16.27 -0.83
C PRO A 22 15.09 -15.57 -1.95
N GLU A 23 14.21 -16.29 -2.63
CA GLU A 23 13.45 -15.75 -3.76
C GLU A 23 12.37 -14.81 -3.25
N GLU A 24 11.65 -15.21 -2.20
CA GLU A 24 10.65 -14.38 -1.52
C GLU A 24 11.26 -13.09 -0.96
N VAL A 25 12.40 -13.18 -0.27
CA VAL A 25 13.11 -12.01 0.29
C VAL A 25 13.56 -11.06 -0.81
N GLY A 26 14.16 -11.58 -1.87
CA GLY A 26 14.61 -10.79 -3.01
C GLY A 26 13.45 -10.08 -3.70
N LEU A 27 12.34 -10.79 -3.90
CA LEU A 27 11.12 -10.25 -4.51
C LEU A 27 10.52 -9.12 -3.68
N VAL A 28 10.27 -9.34 -2.38
CA VAL A 28 9.69 -8.29 -1.51
C VAL A 28 10.62 -7.08 -1.45
N ARG A 29 11.93 -7.29 -1.29
CA ARG A 29 12.89 -6.18 -1.23
C ARG A 29 12.87 -5.34 -2.51
N SER A 30 12.83 -5.99 -3.68
CA SER A 30 12.74 -5.31 -4.97
C SER A 30 11.43 -4.52 -5.10
N LEU A 31 10.29 -5.16 -4.79
CA LEU A 31 8.97 -4.53 -4.91
C LEU A 31 8.82 -3.33 -3.97
N VAL A 32 9.25 -3.48 -2.72
CA VAL A 32 9.21 -2.40 -1.71
C VAL A 32 10.13 -1.26 -2.10
N GLY A 33 11.32 -1.56 -2.63
CA GLY A 33 12.23 -0.54 -3.16
C GLY A 33 11.60 0.30 -4.26
N SER A 34 11.02 -0.34 -5.28
CA SER A 34 10.32 0.37 -6.37
C SER A 34 9.10 1.15 -5.87
N LEU A 35 8.41 0.69 -4.84
CA LEU A 35 7.29 1.43 -4.23
C LEU A 35 7.77 2.71 -3.54
N ILE A 36 8.89 2.65 -2.82
CA ILE A 36 9.50 3.83 -2.18
C ILE A 36 9.94 4.83 -3.24
N GLU A 37 10.65 4.37 -4.28
CA GLU A 37 11.08 5.23 -5.41
C GLU A 37 9.88 5.96 -6.04
N LEU A 38 8.77 5.26 -6.26
CA LEU A 38 7.55 5.86 -6.80
C LEU A 38 6.97 6.97 -5.88
N PHE A 39 7.06 6.80 -4.56
CA PHE A 39 6.62 7.83 -3.62
C PHE A 39 7.60 9.00 -3.52
N ASP A 40 8.91 8.73 -3.59
CA ASP A 40 9.95 9.76 -3.61
C ASP A 40 9.81 10.64 -4.85
N GLU A 41 9.64 10.04 -6.04
CA GLU A 41 9.40 10.77 -7.29
C GLU A 41 8.14 11.63 -7.22
N ARG A 42 7.06 11.10 -6.62
CA ARG A 42 5.85 11.87 -6.41
C ARG A 42 6.14 13.07 -5.52
N GLU A 43 6.72 12.87 -4.36
CA GLU A 43 7.00 13.94 -3.41
C GLU A 43 7.93 15.02 -3.98
N ASP A 44 9.02 14.62 -4.63
CA ASP A 44 10.02 15.54 -5.20
C ASP A 44 9.46 16.40 -6.33
N SER A 45 8.39 15.95 -7.00
CA SER A 45 7.69 16.71 -8.04
C SER A 45 6.66 17.71 -7.51
N ALA A 46 6.45 17.76 -6.19
CA ALA A 46 5.46 18.66 -5.57
C ALA A 46 5.79 20.13 -5.80
N PRO A 47 4.77 21.00 -5.99
CA PRO A 47 5.00 22.43 -6.08
C PRO A 47 5.63 22.95 -4.77
N HIS A 48 6.86 23.46 -4.85
CA HIS A 48 7.46 24.21 -3.76
C HIS A 48 6.88 25.62 -3.72
N ASP A 49 6.11 25.93 -2.67
CA ASP A 49 5.60 27.28 -2.41
C ASP A 49 6.59 28.05 -1.52
N GLU A 50 6.99 29.26 -1.94
CA GLU A 50 7.87 30.15 -1.15
C GLU A 50 7.28 30.47 0.23
N LEU A 51 5.95 30.46 0.38
CA LEU A 51 5.27 30.64 1.66
C LEU A 51 5.36 29.39 2.56
N ALA A 52 5.37 28.20 1.97
CA ALA A 52 5.58 26.94 2.68
C ALA A 52 6.96 26.89 3.33
N GLU A 53 8.00 27.40 2.66
CA GLU A 53 9.35 27.50 3.23
C GLU A 53 9.43 28.45 4.43
N LEU A 54 8.68 29.56 4.39
CA LEU A 54 8.61 30.52 5.48
C LEU A 54 7.82 30.02 6.70
N THR A 55 6.84 29.15 6.48
CA THR A 55 5.93 28.64 7.53
C THR A 55 6.31 27.26 8.03
N GLY A 56 7.14 26.52 7.30
CA GLY A 56 7.48 25.11 7.57
C GLY A 56 6.36 24.13 7.25
N LEU A 57 5.27 24.57 6.61
CA LEU A 57 4.14 23.71 6.24
C LEU A 57 4.42 23.03 4.90
N ARG A 58 4.59 21.69 4.90
CA ARG A 58 4.68 20.91 3.66
C ARG A 58 3.32 20.88 2.97
N THR A 59 3.22 21.43 1.77
CA THR A 59 2.06 21.33 0.90
C THR A 59 2.31 20.30 -0.21
N GLY A 60 1.38 19.37 -0.37
CA GLY A 60 1.39 18.38 -1.44
C GLY A 60 0.71 18.89 -2.71
N HIS A 61 0.47 17.97 -3.65
CA HIS A 61 -0.15 18.30 -4.93
C HIS A 61 -1.63 18.63 -4.80
N SER A 62 -2.07 19.64 -5.56
CA SER A 62 -3.49 19.93 -5.79
C SER A 62 -4.10 19.13 -6.94
N GLU A 63 -3.28 18.53 -7.82
CA GLU A 63 -3.75 17.69 -8.93
C GLU A 63 -3.50 16.20 -8.64
N PRO A 64 -4.39 15.30 -9.09
CA PRO A 64 -4.24 13.86 -8.87
C PRO A 64 -3.00 13.33 -9.59
N PRO A 65 -2.42 12.20 -9.13
CA PRO A 65 -1.30 11.59 -9.83
C PRO A 65 -1.65 11.26 -11.30
N PRO A 66 -0.71 11.50 -12.23
CA PRO A 66 -0.90 11.17 -13.65
C PRO A 66 -0.86 9.66 -13.89
N GLU A 67 0.00 8.93 -13.17
CA GLU A 67 0.04 7.47 -13.27
C GLU A 67 -1.16 6.82 -12.58
N THR A 68 -1.70 5.79 -13.24
CA THR A 68 -2.82 5.01 -12.73
C THR A 68 -2.48 4.28 -11.42
N VAL A 69 -1.24 3.81 -11.28
CA VAL A 69 -0.74 3.14 -10.08
C VAL A 69 -0.77 4.08 -8.89
N LEU A 70 -0.10 5.25 -8.97
CA LEU A 70 -0.14 6.22 -7.88
C LEU A 70 -1.55 6.69 -7.60
N ARG A 71 -2.40 6.90 -8.61
CA ARG A 71 -3.80 7.26 -8.41
C ARG A 71 -4.60 6.18 -7.66
N ARG A 72 -4.19 4.91 -7.78
CA ARG A 72 -4.78 3.81 -7.00
C ARG A 72 -4.34 3.85 -5.53
N LEU A 73 -3.08 4.18 -5.29
CA LEU A 73 -2.46 4.22 -3.96
C LEU A 73 -2.77 5.52 -3.18
N LEU A 74 -2.95 6.61 -3.91
CA LEU A 74 -3.27 7.96 -3.44
C LEU A 74 -4.60 8.40 -4.09
N PRO A 75 -5.73 7.76 -3.72
CA PRO A 75 -7.02 8.08 -4.29
C PRO A 75 -7.52 9.45 -3.84
N ASP A 76 -8.53 9.96 -4.53
CA ASP A 76 -9.30 11.13 -4.08
C ASP A 76 -9.93 10.88 -2.71
N PHE A 77 -9.87 11.90 -1.85
CA PHE A 77 -10.41 11.88 -0.49
C PHE A 77 -11.94 11.91 -0.48
N TYR A 78 -12.52 12.60 -1.46
CA TYR A 78 -13.94 12.74 -1.62
C TYR A 78 -14.41 12.07 -2.91
N ARG A 79 -15.19 11.00 -2.76
CA ARG A 79 -15.80 10.23 -3.85
C ARG A 79 -17.29 10.02 -3.53
N PRO A 80 -18.20 10.79 -4.14
CA PRO A 80 -19.62 10.60 -3.89
C PRO A 80 -20.06 9.25 -4.44
N ASP A 81 -20.79 8.49 -3.62
CA ASP A 81 -21.52 7.31 -4.12
C ASP A 81 -22.80 7.81 -4.80
N ALA A 82 -22.91 7.52 -6.10
CA ALA A 82 -24.06 7.92 -6.91
C ALA A 82 -25.39 7.31 -6.41
N ASN A 83 -25.34 6.27 -5.59
CA ASN A 83 -26.52 5.60 -5.03
C ASN A 83 -26.78 5.94 -3.56
N ALA A 84 -25.94 6.78 -2.93
CA ALA A 84 -26.15 7.17 -1.53
C ALA A 84 -27.34 8.13 -1.38
N PRO A 85 -28.09 8.07 -0.27
CA PRO A 85 -29.11 9.07 0.04
C PRO A 85 -28.52 10.49 0.05
N GLY A 86 -29.12 11.41 -0.71
CA GLY A 86 -28.62 12.79 -0.86
C GLY A 86 -27.48 12.95 -1.88
N ALA A 87 -27.26 11.96 -2.74
CA ALA A 87 -26.29 12.08 -3.84
C ALA A 87 -26.59 13.24 -4.80
N GLU A 88 -27.86 13.66 -4.94
CA GLU A 88 -28.21 14.85 -5.73
C GLU A 88 -27.61 16.16 -5.19
N ASP A 89 -27.42 16.26 -3.88
CA ASP A 89 -26.88 17.45 -3.20
C ASP A 89 -25.36 17.36 -2.96
N ALA A 90 -24.76 16.23 -3.35
CA ALA A 90 -23.34 15.97 -3.16
C ALA A 90 -22.47 16.91 -4.02
N PRO A 91 -21.36 17.44 -3.46
CA PRO A 91 -20.31 18.10 -4.25
C PRO A 91 -20.00 17.33 -5.54
N SER A 92 -20.13 17.99 -6.69
CA SER A 92 -19.91 17.37 -7.99
C SER A 92 -19.24 18.35 -8.96
N GLY A 93 -18.79 17.83 -10.11
CA GLY A 93 -18.11 18.64 -11.14
C GLY A 93 -16.86 19.34 -10.61
N GLU A 94 -16.72 20.63 -10.94
CA GLU A 94 -15.58 21.46 -10.58
C GLU A 94 -15.42 21.62 -9.07
N PHE A 95 -16.51 21.76 -8.32
CA PHE A 95 -16.45 21.90 -6.86
C PHE A 95 -15.87 20.65 -6.18
N ALA A 96 -16.22 19.45 -6.64
CA ALA A 96 -15.61 18.22 -6.15
C ALA A 96 -14.13 18.10 -6.53
N LYS A 97 -13.73 18.62 -7.70
CA LYS A 97 -12.32 18.68 -8.11
C LYS A 97 -11.52 19.59 -7.18
N ASP A 98 -12.02 20.79 -6.92
CA ASP A 98 -11.37 21.78 -6.05
C ASP A 98 -11.26 21.29 -4.61
N LEU A 99 -12.34 20.68 -4.09
CA LEU A 99 -12.34 20.06 -2.77
C LEU A 99 -11.26 18.98 -2.66
N ASN A 100 -11.20 18.05 -3.62
CA ASN A 100 -10.18 17.02 -3.63
C ASN A 100 -8.77 17.57 -3.79
N GLY A 101 -8.60 18.64 -4.58
CA GLY A 101 -7.31 19.31 -4.73
C GLY A 101 -6.82 19.93 -3.42
N ALA A 102 -7.69 20.64 -2.70
CA ALA A 102 -7.38 21.18 -1.38
C ALA A 102 -7.05 20.07 -0.38
N LEU A 103 -7.89 19.03 -0.28
CA LEU A 103 -7.64 17.91 0.63
C LEU A 103 -6.33 17.19 0.31
N ARG A 104 -6.01 16.98 -0.97
CA ARG A 104 -4.75 16.35 -1.39
C ARG A 104 -3.55 17.19 -1.03
N SER A 105 -3.59 18.50 -1.28
CA SER A 105 -2.48 19.40 -0.91
C SER A 105 -2.17 19.41 0.59
N LEU A 106 -3.18 19.16 1.43
CA LEU A 106 -3.01 19.14 2.89
C LEU A 106 -2.57 17.77 3.43
N ASN A 107 -3.08 16.69 2.85
CA ASN A 107 -2.97 15.35 3.45
C ASN A 107 -2.03 14.39 2.69
N GLU A 108 -1.80 14.60 1.39
CA GLU A 108 -0.94 13.70 0.59
C GLU A 108 0.47 13.54 1.18
N PRO A 109 1.15 14.59 1.70
CA PRO A 109 2.47 14.44 2.31
C PRO A 109 2.49 13.45 3.48
N GLU A 110 1.53 13.58 4.41
CA GLU A 110 1.44 12.68 5.58
C GLU A 110 1.05 11.25 5.17
N VAL A 111 0.19 11.10 4.17
CA VAL A 111 -0.16 9.78 3.62
C VAL A 111 1.06 9.10 3.00
N ILE A 112 1.86 9.84 2.22
CA ILE A 112 3.10 9.33 1.64
C ILE A 112 4.09 8.95 2.75
N ASP A 113 4.28 9.80 3.77
CA ASP A 113 5.18 9.53 4.88
C ASP A 113 4.78 8.26 5.65
N ALA A 114 3.47 8.06 5.90
CA ALA A 114 2.96 6.86 6.55
C ALA A 114 3.19 5.59 5.71
N LYS A 115 2.96 5.66 4.39
CA LYS A 115 3.20 4.54 3.47
C LYS A 115 4.69 4.21 3.37
N ARG A 116 5.55 5.23 3.31
CA ARG A 116 7.01 5.08 3.30
C ARG A 116 7.50 4.47 4.62
N ALA A 117 6.98 4.90 5.77
CA ALA A 117 7.32 4.32 7.06
C ALA A 117 6.96 2.83 7.12
N ALA A 118 5.77 2.43 6.66
CA ALA A 118 5.37 1.03 6.60
C ALA A 118 6.30 0.20 5.68
N ALA A 119 6.67 0.74 4.51
CA ALA A 119 7.63 0.13 3.60
C ALA A 119 9.03 -0.04 4.25
N GLN A 120 9.49 0.97 4.98
CA GLN A 120 10.75 0.91 5.72
C GLN A 120 10.71 -0.15 6.83
N THR A 121 9.59 -0.29 7.56
CA THR A 121 9.40 -1.38 8.53
C THR A 121 9.54 -2.75 7.87
N VAL A 122 8.96 -2.96 6.68
CA VAL A 122 9.14 -4.21 5.92
C VAL A 122 10.61 -4.46 5.62
N LEU A 123 11.34 -3.47 5.09
CA LEU A 123 12.76 -3.62 4.77
C LEU A 123 13.64 -3.89 6.00
N ALA A 124 13.33 -3.26 7.13
CA ALA A 124 14.06 -3.40 8.39
C ALA A 124 13.85 -4.77 9.06
N THR A 125 12.68 -5.38 8.86
CA THR A 125 12.30 -6.67 9.46
C THR A 125 12.53 -7.87 8.53
N LEU A 126 12.80 -7.63 7.24
CA LEU A 126 13.22 -8.65 6.28
C LEU A 126 14.65 -9.14 6.55
N PRO A 127 14.91 -10.47 6.51
CA PRO A 127 16.27 -10.98 6.56
C PRO A 127 17.08 -10.58 5.32
N GLU A 128 18.41 -10.58 5.41
CA GLU A 128 19.28 -10.17 4.30
C GLU A 128 19.19 -11.08 3.08
N ARG A 129 19.16 -12.40 3.28
CA ARG A 129 19.01 -13.41 2.22
C ARG A 129 17.79 -14.29 2.42
N ALA A 130 17.72 -14.99 3.54
CA ALA A 130 16.62 -15.88 3.90
C ALA A 130 16.61 -16.05 5.40
N GLY A 131 15.48 -16.43 5.98
CA GLY A 131 15.42 -16.64 7.42
C GLY A 131 14.04 -16.48 8.00
N THR A 132 14.03 -16.17 9.30
CA THR A 132 12.80 -16.01 10.06
C THR A 132 12.48 -14.53 10.19
N VAL A 133 11.32 -14.12 9.67
CA VAL A 133 10.71 -12.82 9.95
C VAL A 133 9.97 -12.93 11.27
N THR A 134 10.18 -11.98 12.18
CA THR A 134 9.50 -11.92 13.49
C THR A 134 8.99 -10.50 13.68
N LEU A 135 7.67 -10.35 13.71
CA LEU A 135 7.00 -9.06 13.81
C LEU A 135 6.30 -8.90 15.15
N THR A 136 6.37 -7.71 15.71
CA THR A 136 5.39 -7.18 16.66
C THR A 136 4.05 -6.96 15.96
N GLU A 137 3.02 -6.61 16.73
CA GLU A 137 1.70 -6.28 16.18
C GLU A 137 1.72 -5.02 15.31
N SER A 138 2.40 -3.96 15.73
CA SER A 138 2.54 -2.73 14.93
C SER A 138 3.29 -3.02 13.63
N GLU A 139 4.37 -3.79 13.69
CA GLU A 139 5.12 -4.16 12.47
C GLU A 139 4.29 -5.06 11.55
N ALA A 140 3.42 -5.92 12.08
CA ALA A 140 2.49 -6.70 11.27
C ALA A 140 1.46 -5.82 10.56
N GLN A 141 0.96 -4.76 11.19
CA GLN A 141 0.07 -3.77 10.56
C GLN A 141 0.78 -2.99 9.45
N ASP A 142 2.04 -2.61 9.65
CA ASP A 142 2.88 -1.98 8.64
C ASP A 142 3.10 -2.93 7.44
N TRP A 143 3.37 -4.20 7.70
CA TRP A 143 3.45 -5.24 6.67
C TRP A 143 2.16 -5.37 5.87
N LEU A 144 1.00 -5.43 6.54
CA LEU A 144 -0.30 -5.48 5.86
C LEU A 144 -0.51 -4.26 4.96
N THR A 145 -0.18 -3.06 5.46
CA THR A 145 -0.30 -1.80 4.71
C THR A 145 0.56 -1.84 3.46
N CYS A 146 1.85 -2.14 3.60
CA CYS A 146 2.81 -2.17 2.51
C CYS A 146 2.50 -3.26 1.48
N VAL A 147 2.22 -4.49 1.91
CA VAL A 147 1.88 -5.61 1.02
C VAL A 147 0.58 -5.32 0.26
N ASN A 148 -0.41 -4.71 0.91
CA ASN A 148 -1.63 -4.31 0.22
C ASN A 148 -1.36 -3.23 -0.84
N ASP A 149 -0.51 -2.23 -0.55
CA ASP A 149 -0.12 -1.23 -1.55
C ASP A 149 0.59 -1.87 -2.75
N LEU A 150 1.52 -2.81 -2.52
CA LEU A 150 2.16 -3.57 -3.60
C LEU A 150 1.15 -4.36 -4.44
N ARG A 151 0.21 -5.05 -3.79
CA ARG A 151 -0.85 -5.81 -4.45
C ARG A 151 -1.76 -4.90 -5.28
N LEU A 152 -2.13 -3.73 -4.76
CA LEU A 152 -2.95 -2.75 -5.46
C LEU A 152 -2.21 -2.14 -6.66
N ALA A 153 -0.93 -1.82 -6.50
CA ALA A 153 -0.09 -1.30 -7.57
C ALA A 153 0.03 -2.32 -8.72
N LEU A 154 0.41 -3.55 -8.39
CA LEU A 154 0.58 -4.61 -9.37
C LEU A 154 -0.75 -4.99 -10.04
N GLY A 155 -1.83 -5.10 -9.27
CA GLY A 155 -3.17 -5.34 -9.82
C GLY A 155 -3.61 -4.25 -10.80
N THR A 156 -3.26 -2.99 -10.53
CA THR A 156 -3.55 -1.86 -11.42
C THR A 156 -2.75 -1.96 -12.73
N LEU A 157 -1.45 -2.27 -12.65
CA LEU A 157 -0.61 -2.49 -13.83
C LEU A 157 -1.11 -3.66 -14.68
N LEU A 158 -1.59 -4.72 -14.01
CA LEU A 158 -2.09 -5.90 -14.69
C LEU A 158 -3.52 -5.74 -15.21
N GLY A 159 -4.23 -4.68 -14.86
CA GLY A 159 -5.65 -4.52 -15.22
C GLY A 159 -6.55 -5.59 -14.57
N ILE A 160 -6.19 -6.03 -13.37
CA ILE A 160 -6.99 -6.98 -12.57
C ILE A 160 -8.17 -6.24 -11.97
N THR A 161 -9.37 -6.80 -12.16
CA THR A 161 -10.64 -6.27 -11.61
C THR A 161 -11.43 -7.40 -10.95
N ALA A 162 -12.54 -7.05 -10.28
CA ALA A 162 -13.43 -8.05 -9.69
C ALA A 162 -14.00 -9.02 -10.73
N ASP A 163 -14.29 -8.53 -11.94
CA ASP A 163 -14.81 -9.33 -13.06
C ASP A 163 -13.70 -10.10 -13.80
N LEU A 164 -12.44 -9.74 -13.56
CA LEU A 164 -11.29 -10.26 -14.30
C LEU A 164 -10.11 -10.49 -13.34
N PRO A 165 -10.16 -11.58 -12.54
CA PRO A 165 -9.24 -11.81 -11.42
C PRO A 165 -7.79 -12.06 -11.84
N ASP A 166 -7.57 -12.52 -13.07
CA ASP A 166 -6.23 -12.69 -13.66
C ASP A 166 -5.87 -11.57 -14.66
N GLY A 167 -6.74 -10.56 -14.77
CA GLY A 167 -6.62 -9.49 -15.77
C GLY A 167 -6.86 -10.00 -17.20
N PRO A 168 -6.72 -9.13 -18.22
CA PRO A 168 -6.91 -9.53 -19.61
C PRO A 168 -5.94 -10.62 -20.04
N SER A 169 -6.43 -11.52 -20.89
CA SER A 169 -5.62 -12.54 -21.55
C SER A 169 -4.47 -11.90 -22.31
N SER A 170 -3.28 -12.50 -22.20
CA SER A 170 -2.08 -12.01 -22.87
C SER A 170 -1.14 -13.17 -23.13
N ASP A 171 -0.49 -13.14 -24.29
CA ASP A 171 0.52 -14.13 -24.67
C ASP A 171 1.93 -13.78 -24.16
N ASP A 172 2.09 -12.69 -23.40
CA ASP A 172 3.38 -12.25 -22.83
C ASP A 172 3.76 -13.08 -21.59
N PRO A 173 4.85 -13.87 -21.65
CA PRO A 173 5.29 -14.70 -20.52
C PRO A 173 5.69 -13.87 -19.29
N THR A 174 6.17 -12.64 -19.47
CA THR A 174 6.56 -11.76 -18.35
C THR A 174 5.35 -11.35 -17.52
N ARG A 175 4.21 -11.17 -18.18
CA ARG A 175 2.95 -10.86 -17.51
C ARG A 175 2.45 -12.03 -16.66
N ALA A 176 2.60 -13.27 -17.12
CA ALA A 176 2.24 -14.44 -16.32
C ALA A 176 2.99 -14.45 -14.98
N GLY A 177 4.29 -14.18 -14.99
CA GLY A 177 5.09 -14.05 -13.76
C GLY A 177 4.59 -12.94 -12.82
N HIS A 178 4.17 -11.80 -13.36
CA HIS A 178 3.58 -10.73 -12.54
C HIS A 178 2.21 -11.11 -11.94
N VAL A 179 1.39 -11.87 -12.66
CA VAL A 179 0.12 -12.40 -12.12
C VAL A 179 0.37 -13.37 -10.96
N ASP A 180 1.38 -14.25 -11.09
CA ASP A 180 1.77 -15.14 -10.00
C ASP A 180 2.22 -14.37 -8.76
N VAL A 181 2.99 -13.29 -8.94
CA VAL A 181 3.40 -12.39 -7.84
C VAL A 181 2.18 -11.71 -7.20
N TYR A 182 1.21 -11.25 -7.99
CA TYR A 182 -0.03 -10.66 -7.48
C TYR A 182 -0.82 -11.64 -6.59
N HIS A 183 -0.96 -12.89 -7.04
CA HIS A 183 -1.63 -13.94 -6.27
C HIS A 183 -0.86 -14.29 -5.00
N TRP A 184 0.48 -14.33 -5.08
CA TRP A 184 1.32 -14.55 -3.92
C TRP A 184 1.18 -13.44 -2.87
N LEU A 185 1.19 -12.16 -3.29
CA LEU A 185 0.94 -11.03 -2.39
C LEU A 185 -0.45 -11.09 -1.76
N SER A 186 -1.46 -11.48 -2.54
CA SER A 186 -2.84 -11.63 -2.07
C SER A 186 -2.96 -12.70 -1.00
N ALA A 187 -2.33 -13.86 -1.22
CA ALA A 187 -2.33 -14.93 -0.24
C ALA A 187 -1.47 -14.61 1.00
N LEU A 188 -0.36 -13.88 0.84
CA LEU A 188 0.44 -13.41 1.97
C LEU A 188 -0.37 -12.47 2.88
N LEU A 189 -1.11 -11.53 2.29
CA LEU A 189 -2.00 -10.62 3.01
C LEU A 189 -3.09 -11.40 3.75
N ASP A 190 -3.77 -12.32 3.07
CA ASP A 190 -4.84 -13.15 3.63
C ASP A 190 -4.38 -13.97 4.85
N VAL A 191 -3.23 -14.64 4.74
CA VAL A 191 -2.68 -15.42 5.85
C VAL A 191 -2.28 -14.53 7.02
N LEU A 192 -1.66 -13.37 6.77
CA LEU A 192 -1.25 -12.48 7.86
C LEU A 192 -2.47 -11.88 8.59
N VAL A 193 -3.50 -11.44 7.85
CA VAL A 193 -4.77 -10.96 8.43
C VAL A 193 -5.42 -12.05 9.28
N SER A 194 -5.57 -13.26 8.72
CA SER A 194 -6.20 -14.39 9.41
C SER A 194 -5.52 -14.69 10.74
N VAL A 195 -4.18 -14.76 10.73
CA VAL A 195 -3.38 -15.04 11.93
C VAL A 195 -3.44 -13.90 12.96
N MET A 196 -3.61 -12.64 12.51
CA MET A 196 -3.83 -11.50 13.40
C MET A 196 -5.21 -11.52 14.05
N LEU A 197 -6.26 -11.92 13.33
CA LEU A 197 -7.63 -12.02 13.84
C LEU A 197 -7.81 -13.20 14.79
N GLU A 198 -7.24 -14.37 14.49
CA GLU A 198 -7.29 -15.56 15.36
C GLU A 198 -6.67 -15.33 16.76
N ARG A 199 -5.94 -14.23 16.95
CA ARG A 199 -5.30 -13.87 18.21
C ARG A 199 -6.28 -13.22 19.22
N GLU A 200 -7.35 -12.58 18.75
CA GLU A 200 -8.34 -11.94 19.62
C GLU A 200 -9.25 -13.01 20.23
N PRO A 201 -9.21 -13.26 21.56
CA PRO A 201 -10.30 -13.96 22.21
C PRO A 201 -11.48 -12.99 22.35
N GLU A 202 -12.70 -13.50 22.09
CA GLU A 202 -13.96 -12.83 22.48
C GLU A 202 -13.96 -12.37 23.95
#